data_AF-A0A2D9Z7P1-F1
#
_entry.id   AF-A0A2D9Z7P1-F1
#
_cell.length_a   1.000
_cell.length_b   1.000
_cell.length_c   1.000
_cell.angle_alpha   90.00
_cell.angle_beta   90.00
_cell.angle_gamma   90.00
#
_symmetry.space_group_name_H-M   'P 1'
#
loop_
_entity.id
_entity.type
_entity.pdbx_description
1 polymer ?
#
loop_
_entity_poly.entity_id
_entity_poly.type
_entity_poly.pdbx_seq_one_letter_code
_entity_poly.pdbx_strand_id
1 'polypeptide(L)'
;MRMKRLLAAFLVFSTSLTFAAEKGSFDITKRSLAPTSEENIRFQPVYTNEDWNASETAVIVCDMWDLHHCLNATRRGAELAPRMNRFLKTARKNGSLIIHAPSSCMKPYENHPGRKRAQSAPKAANLPAAIAEWCYMIPTEEQGDYPIDQTDGGEDDDPAEHEAWAKELAAKGLNPRAPWTKQTELLDIHKNDVISDSGVEIWNVMEAEGIKNVILVGVHTNMCVLGRPFGLRRLAANGKNVVLCRDLTDTMYNPAMKPYVSHFTGTDLIIEHIEKWVCPTITSDQLLGGESFQFKNDKRPHVVVLVAEREYVTNETLPKFALEHLGKDYKVTILHCDEEGKGERNDIPGTATAVADADLLLVSVRRRALKEEDFQAVQDYIQAGKPVVGIRTANHAFSLRGAETPEGHSVWDAFDAEIWGGSYTGHHGAGKDVAIKQVADHPILKGVDVGSFKGTGSLYIVNPIADSATAILSGTIDGEPTEPIAWTNKTKFGGKAFYTSLGHVGEFEQPQMSILLKNAIDWAVSK
;
A
#
# COMPACT_ATOMS: atom_id res chain seq x y z
N MET A 1 -25.45 25.39 89.08
CA MET A 1 -26.12 26.13 87.99
C MET A 1 -25.43 25.74 86.68
N ARG A 2 -26.18 25.19 85.72
CA ARG A 2 -25.69 24.40 84.56
C ARG A 2 -24.82 25.21 83.58
N MET A 3 -23.63 24.71 83.26
CA MET A 3 -22.79 25.16 82.15
C MET A 3 -23.15 24.35 80.89
N LYS A 4 -23.67 25.02 79.86
CA LYS A 4 -24.07 24.41 78.58
C LYS A 4 -22.82 24.06 77.76
N ARG A 5 -22.68 22.79 77.36
CA ARG A 5 -21.75 22.35 76.31
C ARG A 5 -22.44 22.50 74.95
N LEU A 6 -21.88 23.32 74.06
CA LEU A 6 -22.21 23.30 72.63
C LEU A 6 -21.31 22.27 71.95
N LEU A 7 -21.92 21.24 71.36
CA LEU A 7 -21.26 20.35 70.40
C LEU A 7 -21.24 21.07 69.04
N ALA A 8 -20.04 21.33 68.50
CA ALA A 8 -19.86 21.65 67.10
C ALA A 8 -19.67 20.35 66.31
N ALA A 9 -20.56 20.07 65.37
CA ALA A 9 -20.44 18.95 64.45
C ALA A 9 -19.46 19.33 63.32
N PHE A 10 -18.31 18.64 63.25
CA PHE A 10 -17.41 18.71 62.10
C PHE A 10 -17.93 17.76 61.01
N LEU A 11 -18.46 18.32 59.91
CA LEU A 11 -18.67 17.58 58.67
C LEU A 11 -17.30 17.38 57.99
N VAL A 12 -16.86 16.14 57.87
CA VAL A 12 -15.71 15.77 57.04
C VAL A 12 -16.24 15.57 55.61
N PHE A 13 -15.96 16.53 54.73
CA PHE A 13 -16.12 16.32 53.28
C PHE A 13 -14.95 15.48 52.79
N SER A 14 -15.19 14.20 52.50
CA SER A 14 -14.25 13.37 51.73
C SER A 14 -14.34 13.79 50.26
N THR A 15 -13.45 14.65 49.80
CA THR A 15 -13.25 14.90 48.37
C THR A 15 -12.54 13.69 47.77
N SER A 16 -13.31 12.81 47.13
CA SER A 16 -12.79 11.79 46.24
C SER A 16 -12.13 12.48 45.05
N LEU A 17 -10.81 12.65 45.09
CA LEU A 17 -10.02 13.01 43.91
C LEU A 17 -10.04 11.79 42.97
N THR A 18 -11.00 11.76 42.05
CA THR A 18 -10.88 10.94 40.85
C THR A 18 -9.71 11.50 40.05
N PHE A 19 -8.57 10.81 40.08
CA PHE A 19 -7.55 10.99 39.05
C PHE A 19 -8.20 10.59 37.73
N ALA A 20 -8.65 11.56 36.94
CA ALA A 20 -8.85 11.35 35.53
C ALA A 20 -7.47 11.01 34.98
N ALA A 21 -7.27 9.76 34.56
CA ALA A 21 -6.09 9.42 33.78
C ALA A 21 -6.04 10.39 32.59
N GLU A 22 -4.92 11.08 32.38
CA GLU A 22 -4.70 11.82 31.14
C GLU A 22 -4.92 10.84 29.98
N LYS A 23 -6.00 11.06 29.24
CA LYS A 23 -6.37 10.28 28.07
C LYS A 23 -5.38 10.65 26.97
N GLY A 24 -4.66 9.66 26.43
CA GLY A 24 -3.71 9.90 25.35
C GLY A 24 -4.42 10.34 24.06
N SER A 25 -3.68 10.99 23.17
CA SER A 25 -4.08 11.21 21.77
C SER A 25 -3.19 10.39 20.84
N PHE A 26 -3.67 10.15 19.63
CA PHE A 26 -2.89 9.62 18.52
C PHE A 26 -2.87 10.63 17.39
N ASP A 27 -1.69 10.92 16.87
CA ASP A 27 -1.52 11.72 15.66
C ASP A 27 -1.61 10.74 14.48
N ILE A 28 -2.73 10.77 13.76
CA ILE A 28 -3.09 9.79 12.75
C ILE A 28 -2.94 10.41 11.37
N THR A 29 -2.06 9.85 10.54
CA THR A 29 -1.99 10.16 9.11
C THR A 29 -2.72 9.07 8.34
N LYS A 30 -3.94 9.39 7.93
CA LYS A 30 -4.78 8.53 7.09
C LYS A 30 -4.32 8.60 5.64
N ARG A 31 -4.31 7.45 4.96
CA ARG A 31 -4.09 7.34 3.51
C ARG A 31 -5.35 6.84 2.83
N SER A 32 -5.81 7.53 1.80
CA SER A 32 -6.84 7.07 0.86
C SER A 32 -6.33 7.20 -0.58
N LEU A 33 -7.03 6.60 -1.54
CA LEU A 33 -6.75 6.74 -2.96
C LEU A 33 -7.92 7.47 -3.62
N ALA A 34 -7.67 8.68 -4.12
CA ALA A 34 -8.70 9.51 -4.76
C ALA A 34 -8.54 9.51 -6.28
N PRO A 35 -9.64 9.59 -7.05
CA PRO A 35 -9.56 9.71 -8.50
C PRO A 35 -8.89 11.03 -8.91
N THR A 36 -8.05 11.00 -9.94
CA THR A 36 -7.41 12.20 -10.52
C THR A 36 -8.39 13.04 -11.35
N SER A 37 -9.50 12.45 -11.81
CA SER A 37 -10.63 13.15 -12.42
C SER A 37 -11.86 12.24 -12.53
N GLU A 38 -13.04 12.82 -12.81
CA GLU A 38 -14.28 12.05 -13.05
C GLU A 38 -14.31 11.30 -14.39
N GLU A 39 -13.58 11.78 -15.41
CA GLU A 39 -13.66 11.24 -16.79
C GLU A 39 -12.55 10.23 -17.12
N ASN A 40 -11.37 10.39 -16.49
CA ASN A 40 -10.25 9.47 -16.62
C ASN A 40 -9.77 9.13 -15.20
N ILE A 41 -10.22 7.97 -14.72
CA ILE A 41 -10.04 7.54 -13.34
C ILE A 41 -8.68 6.85 -13.22
N ARG A 42 -7.65 7.65 -12.93
CA ARG A 42 -6.45 7.16 -12.23
C ARG A 42 -6.59 7.47 -10.76
N PHE A 43 -5.84 6.79 -9.90
CA PHE A 43 -5.89 7.04 -8.47
C PHE A 43 -4.57 7.60 -7.95
N GLN A 44 -4.66 8.54 -7.01
CA GLN A 44 -3.51 9.13 -6.33
C GLN A 44 -3.68 9.09 -4.81
N PRO A 45 -2.59 8.93 -4.07
CA PRO A 45 -2.65 8.94 -2.61
C PRO A 45 -3.03 10.33 -2.09
N VAL A 46 -3.97 10.34 -1.16
CA VAL A 46 -4.35 11.51 -0.37
C VAL A 46 -4.05 11.20 1.08
N TYR A 47 -3.35 12.12 1.74
CA TYR A 47 -3.00 12.02 3.15
C TYR A 47 -3.81 13.04 3.95
N THR A 48 -4.36 12.61 5.08
CA THR A 48 -5.09 13.49 6.00
C THR A 48 -4.63 13.24 7.42
N ASN A 49 -4.14 14.30 8.07
CA ASN A 49 -3.72 14.27 9.46
C ASN A 49 -4.91 14.56 10.38
N GLU A 50 -5.09 13.75 11.42
CA GLU A 50 -6.12 13.91 12.43
C GLU A 50 -5.58 13.60 13.83
N ASP A 51 -6.01 14.37 14.82
CA ASP A 51 -5.71 14.10 16.22
C ASP A 51 -6.86 13.29 16.83
N TRP A 52 -6.59 12.02 17.14
CA TRP A 52 -7.60 11.12 17.69
C TRP A 52 -7.48 11.01 19.20
N ASN A 53 -8.55 11.32 19.94
CA ASN A 53 -8.61 11.03 21.36
C ASN A 53 -8.67 9.51 21.57
N ALA A 54 -7.68 8.93 22.25
CA ALA A 54 -7.59 7.49 22.42
C ALA A 54 -8.82 6.90 23.13
N SER A 55 -9.45 7.65 24.05
CA SER A 55 -10.65 7.20 24.75
C SER A 55 -11.93 7.21 23.92
N GLU A 56 -11.93 7.85 22.76
CA GLU A 56 -13.01 7.84 21.77
C GLU A 56 -12.68 6.90 20.60
N THR A 57 -11.62 6.09 20.74
CA THR A 57 -11.10 5.18 19.72
C THR A 57 -11.21 3.73 20.19
N ALA A 58 -11.69 2.85 19.30
CA ALA A 58 -11.66 1.41 19.49
C ALA A 58 -10.70 0.74 18.51
N VAL A 59 -10.04 -0.33 18.96
CA VAL A 59 -9.33 -1.28 18.07
C VAL A 59 -10.11 -2.58 18.04
N ILE A 60 -10.59 -2.98 16.86
CA ILE A 60 -11.28 -4.24 16.64
C ILE A 60 -10.28 -5.25 16.06
N VAL A 61 -10.12 -6.39 16.72
CA VAL A 61 -9.31 -7.53 16.29
C VAL A 61 -10.24 -8.52 15.59
N CYS A 62 -10.18 -8.57 14.27
CA CYS A 62 -11.00 -9.47 13.45
C CYS A 62 -10.32 -10.82 13.28
N ASP A 63 -10.99 -11.89 13.73
CA ASP A 63 -10.76 -13.28 13.31
C ASP A 63 -9.28 -13.75 13.36
N MET A 64 -8.49 -13.25 14.32
CA MET A 64 -7.11 -13.71 14.60
C MET A 64 -7.13 -15.08 15.32
N TRP A 65 -7.55 -16.11 14.59
CA TRP A 65 -7.72 -17.47 15.12
C TRP A 65 -6.40 -18.15 15.52
N ASP A 66 -6.52 -19.21 16.31
CA ASP A 66 -5.39 -20.08 16.69
C ASP A 66 -4.88 -20.96 15.54
N LEU A 67 -5.77 -21.37 14.63
CA LEU A 67 -5.48 -22.24 13.49
C LEU A 67 -6.32 -21.85 12.26
N HIS A 68 -5.84 -22.22 11.07
CA HIS A 68 -6.58 -22.09 9.82
C HIS A 68 -6.42 -23.35 8.95
N HIS A 69 -7.33 -23.56 7.99
CA HIS A 69 -7.23 -24.69 7.06
C HIS A 69 -6.00 -24.57 6.15
N CYS A 70 -5.63 -23.32 5.82
CA CYS A 70 -4.36 -22.96 5.19
C CYS A 70 -3.24 -22.89 6.25
N LEU A 71 -2.20 -23.68 6.06
CA LEU A 71 -1.02 -23.71 6.93
C LEU A 71 -0.26 -22.39 6.84
N ASN A 72 -0.10 -21.82 5.65
CA ASN A 72 0.56 -20.55 5.42
C ASN A 72 -0.18 -19.38 6.07
N ALA A 73 -1.53 -19.37 6.05
CA ALA A 73 -2.33 -18.41 6.82
C ALA A 73 -2.13 -18.56 8.33
N THR A 74 -2.02 -19.80 8.83
CA THR A 74 -1.68 -20.06 10.25
C THR A 74 -0.30 -19.48 10.60
N ARG A 75 0.70 -19.68 9.72
CA ARG A 75 2.07 -19.16 9.89
C ARG A 75 2.10 -17.63 9.87
N ARG A 76 1.43 -16.99 8.91
CA ARG A 76 1.33 -15.51 8.81
C ARG A 76 0.60 -14.91 10.00
N GLY A 77 -0.51 -15.50 10.43
CA GLY A 77 -1.23 -15.07 11.63
C GLY A 77 -0.35 -15.13 12.89
N ALA A 78 0.44 -16.19 13.05
CA ALA A 78 1.40 -16.32 14.15
C ALA A 78 2.54 -15.28 14.09
N GLU A 79 3.00 -14.92 12.89
CA GLU A 79 4.05 -13.92 12.70
C GLU A 79 3.56 -12.48 12.97
N LEU A 80 2.33 -12.17 12.58
CA LEU A 80 1.68 -10.88 12.77
C LEU A 80 1.34 -10.59 14.23
N ALA A 81 0.89 -11.63 14.95
CA ALA A 81 0.30 -11.49 16.28
C ALA A 81 1.20 -10.80 17.32
N PRO A 82 2.53 -11.03 17.41
CA PRO A 82 3.39 -10.30 18.34
C PRO A 82 3.43 -8.79 18.13
N ARG A 83 3.48 -8.30 16.87
CA ARG A 83 3.42 -6.85 16.58
C ARG A 83 2.04 -6.32 16.94
N MET A 84 0.98 -7.02 16.55
CA MET A 84 -0.39 -6.65 16.88
C MET A 84 -0.61 -6.59 18.39
N ASN A 85 -0.10 -7.53 19.19
CA ASN A 85 -0.22 -7.48 20.64
C ASN A 85 0.46 -6.24 21.23
N ARG A 86 1.61 -5.81 20.69
CA ARG A 86 2.24 -4.52 21.09
C ARG A 86 1.35 -3.33 20.73
N PHE A 87 0.74 -3.35 19.54
CA PHE A 87 -0.23 -2.34 19.10
C PHE A 87 -1.40 -2.23 20.08
N LEU A 88 -2.04 -3.37 20.41
CA LEU A 88 -3.16 -3.43 21.35
C LEU A 88 -2.77 -2.95 22.74
N LYS A 89 -1.59 -3.34 23.24
CA LYS A 89 -1.08 -2.85 24.54
C LYS A 89 -0.90 -1.34 24.55
N THR A 90 -0.42 -0.76 23.46
CA THR A 90 -0.19 0.68 23.35
C THR A 90 -1.50 1.44 23.22
N ALA A 91 -2.43 0.96 22.39
CA ALA A 91 -3.77 1.51 22.30
C ALA A 91 -4.49 1.47 23.66
N ARG A 92 -4.46 0.31 24.33
CA ARG A 92 -5.06 0.11 25.66
C ARG A 92 -4.43 1.04 26.72
N LYS A 93 -3.10 1.18 26.72
CA LYS A 93 -2.37 2.05 27.65
C LYS A 93 -2.79 3.52 27.52
N ASN A 94 -3.10 3.98 26.32
CA ASN A 94 -3.53 5.35 26.05
C ASN A 94 -5.04 5.58 26.26
N GLY A 95 -5.81 4.51 26.48
CA GLY A 95 -7.23 4.58 26.84
C GLY A 95 -8.20 4.05 25.79
N SER A 96 -7.72 3.46 24.69
CA SER A 96 -8.59 2.88 23.67
C SER A 96 -9.29 1.61 24.13
N LEU A 97 -10.51 1.43 23.63
CA LEU A 97 -11.29 0.22 23.80
C LEU A 97 -10.75 -0.88 22.89
N ILE A 98 -10.48 -2.06 23.44
CA ILE A 98 -10.08 -3.23 22.63
C ILE A 98 -11.27 -4.18 22.51
N ILE A 99 -11.60 -4.56 21.28
CA ILE A 99 -12.70 -5.47 20.94
C ILE A 99 -12.10 -6.67 20.21
N HIS A 100 -12.23 -7.85 20.79
CA HIS A 100 -11.85 -9.12 20.17
C HIS A 100 -13.06 -9.75 19.50
N ALA A 101 -12.96 -10.02 18.20
CA ALA A 101 -14.02 -10.64 17.42
C ALA A 101 -13.55 -11.95 16.78
N PRO A 102 -13.41 -13.05 17.56
CA PRO A 102 -13.01 -14.36 17.05
C PRO A 102 -14.23 -15.13 16.54
N SER A 103 -14.71 -14.78 15.35
CA SER A 103 -15.94 -15.32 14.78
C SER A 103 -15.90 -16.84 14.68
N SER A 104 -17.06 -17.47 14.86
CA SER A 104 -17.23 -18.94 14.87
C SER A 104 -16.51 -19.68 16.01
N CYS A 105 -15.84 -18.97 16.92
CA CYS A 105 -15.12 -19.55 18.07
C CYS A 105 -15.50 -18.89 19.41
N MET A 106 -16.77 -18.53 19.57
CA MET A 106 -17.22 -17.79 20.76
C MET A 106 -17.38 -18.65 22.01
N LYS A 107 -17.51 -19.98 21.88
CA LYS A 107 -17.80 -20.91 22.98
C LYS A 107 -16.81 -20.81 24.15
N PRO A 108 -15.47 -20.77 23.94
CA PRO A 108 -14.51 -20.62 25.05
C PRO A 108 -14.68 -19.33 25.87
N TYR A 109 -15.35 -18.31 25.31
CA TYR A 109 -15.49 -16.99 25.94
C TYR A 109 -16.85 -16.78 26.61
N GLU A 110 -17.75 -17.77 26.63
CA GLU A 110 -19.13 -17.63 27.12
C GLU A 110 -19.24 -17.04 28.54
N ASN A 111 -18.25 -17.34 29.40
CA ASN A 111 -18.16 -16.90 30.78
C ASN A 111 -17.10 -15.81 31.01
N HIS A 112 -16.41 -15.37 29.96
CA HIS A 112 -15.41 -14.32 30.06
C HIS A 112 -16.06 -12.96 30.37
N PRO A 113 -15.51 -12.13 31.28
CA PRO A 113 -16.08 -10.82 31.59
C PRO A 113 -16.30 -9.93 30.36
N GLY A 114 -15.36 -9.94 29.39
CA GLY A 114 -15.50 -9.19 28.15
C GLY A 114 -16.65 -9.64 27.23
N ARG A 115 -17.03 -10.93 27.26
CA ARG A 115 -18.24 -11.42 26.59
C ARG A 115 -19.49 -10.90 27.28
N LYS A 116 -19.51 -10.98 28.62
CA LYS A 116 -20.64 -10.46 29.43
C LYS A 116 -20.81 -8.95 29.23
N ARG A 117 -19.71 -8.20 29.14
CA ARG A 117 -19.70 -6.77 28.81
C ARG A 117 -20.44 -6.50 27.50
N ALA A 118 -20.09 -7.22 26.43
CA ALA A 118 -20.76 -7.09 25.13
C ALA A 118 -22.26 -7.39 25.19
N GLN A 119 -22.64 -8.47 25.87
CA GLN A 119 -24.04 -8.89 26.02
C GLN A 119 -24.88 -7.90 26.87
N SER A 120 -24.25 -7.25 27.84
CA SER A 120 -24.90 -6.28 28.73
C SER A 120 -25.00 -4.86 28.15
N ALA A 121 -24.37 -4.61 27.00
CA ALA A 121 -24.36 -3.27 26.41
C ALA A 121 -25.78 -2.82 26.08
N PRO A 122 -26.18 -1.59 26.45
CA PRO A 122 -27.49 -1.07 26.13
C PRO A 122 -27.66 -0.99 24.61
N LYS A 123 -28.87 -1.31 24.12
CA LYS A 123 -29.17 -1.19 22.70
C LYS A 123 -28.99 0.26 22.24
N ALA A 124 -28.15 0.45 21.22
CA ALA A 124 -27.94 1.74 20.61
C ALA A 124 -29.22 2.27 19.95
N ALA A 125 -29.48 3.58 20.09
CA ALA A 125 -30.62 4.23 19.46
C ALA A 125 -30.48 4.33 17.93
N ASN A 126 -29.24 4.37 17.44
CA ASN A 126 -28.85 4.48 16.03
C ASN A 126 -28.34 3.14 15.44
N LEU A 127 -28.82 2.00 15.95
CA LEU A 127 -28.39 0.69 15.48
C LEU A 127 -28.71 0.50 13.98
N PRO A 128 -27.72 0.24 13.10
CA PRO A 128 -27.97 0.11 11.68
C PRO A 128 -28.79 -1.15 11.34
N ALA A 129 -29.72 -1.03 10.39
CA ALA A 129 -30.69 -2.09 10.08
C ALA A 129 -30.04 -3.43 9.70
N ALA A 130 -28.97 -3.39 8.91
CA ALA A 130 -28.28 -4.57 8.41
C ALA A 130 -26.98 -4.89 9.16
N ILE A 131 -26.75 -4.31 10.35
CA ILE A 131 -25.49 -4.47 11.10
C ILE A 131 -25.25 -5.91 11.58
N ALA A 132 -26.26 -6.80 11.53
CA ALA A 132 -26.14 -8.20 11.91
C ALA A 132 -25.68 -9.11 10.75
N GLU A 133 -25.65 -8.58 9.53
CA GLU A 133 -25.48 -9.37 8.31
C GLU A 133 -24.10 -9.17 7.69
N TRP A 134 -23.59 -10.23 7.05
CA TRP A 134 -22.40 -10.13 6.21
C TRP A 134 -22.61 -9.09 5.10
N CYS A 135 -21.58 -8.30 4.81
CA CYS A 135 -21.58 -7.27 3.77
C CYS A 135 -20.63 -7.65 2.64
N TYR A 136 -21.21 -8.09 1.52
CA TYR A 136 -20.43 -8.47 0.34
C TYR A 136 -19.88 -7.28 -0.43
N MET A 137 -20.54 -6.13 -0.38
CA MET A 137 -20.19 -4.93 -1.13
C MET A 137 -20.96 -3.72 -0.58
N ILE A 138 -20.39 -2.51 -0.72
CA ILE A 138 -21.08 -1.23 -0.53
C ILE A 138 -21.13 -0.43 -1.85
N PRO A 139 -22.06 0.52 -2.03
CA PRO A 139 -22.27 1.20 -3.32
C PRO A 139 -21.02 1.87 -3.91
N THR A 140 -20.12 2.37 -3.07
CA THR A 140 -18.85 2.98 -3.53
C THR A 140 -17.91 1.99 -4.20
N GLU A 141 -18.01 0.69 -3.89
CA GLU A 141 -17.20 -0.35 -4.53
C GLU A 141 -17.73 -0.75 -5.92
N GLU A 142 -18.97 -0.41 -6.28
CA GLU A 142 -19.57 -0.77 -7.59
C GLU A 142 -18.86 -0.10 -8.77
N GLN A 143 -18.02 0.90 -8.51
CA GLN A 143 -17.26 1.65 -9.50
C GLN A 143 -15.94 0.99 -9.91
N GLY A 144 -15.52 -0.07 -9.22
CA GLY A 144 -14.24 -0.75 -9.47
C GLY A 144 -14.39 -2.26 -9.62
N ASP A 145 -13.40 -2.86 -10.29
CA ASP A 145 -13.27 -4.31 -10.32
C ASP A 145 -12.65 -4.82 -9.02
N TYR A 146 -13.11 -5.97 -8.54
CA TYR A 146 -12.50 -6.62 -7.40
C TYR A 146 -11.12 -7.17 -7.80
N PRO A 147 -10.04 -6.88 -7.04
CA PRO A 147 -8.70 -6.92 -7.61
C PRO A 147 -8.04 -8.30 -7.63
N ILE A 148 -8.62 -9.29 -6.95
CA ILE A 148 -8.11 -10.66 -6.91
C ILE A 148 -9.24 -11.66 -7.16
N ASP A 149 -8.89 -12.79 -7.79
CA ASP A 149 -9.75 -13.96 -7.84
C ASP A 149 -9.52 -14.81 -6.59
N GLN A 150 -10.56 -14.90 -5.76
CA GLN A 150 -10.57 -15.66 -4.51
C GLN A 150 -11.58 -16.82 -4.54
N THR A 151 -12.04 -17.22 -5.73
CA THR A 151 -13.12 -18.21 -5.89
C THR A 151 -12.74 -19.62 -5.45
N ASP A 152 -11.44 -19.92 -5.35
CA ASP A 152 -10.91 -21.18 -4.82
C ASP A 152 -10.72 -21.19 -3.29
N GLY A 153 -11.02 -20.08 -2.62
CA GLY A 153 -10.81 -19.89 -1.18
C GLY A 153 -9.46 -19.27 -0.82
N GLY A 154 -8.56 -19.04 -1.78
CA GLY A 154 -7.30 -18.33 -1.60
C GLY A 154 -6.19 -19.11 -0.91
N GLU A 155 -6.25 -20.44 -0.96
CA GLU A 155 -5.26 -21.36 -0.38
C GLU A 155 -3.91 -21.21 -1.11
N ASP A 156 -2.85 -20.90 -0.37
CA ASP A 156 -1.50 -20.70 -0.90
C ASP A 156 -0.47 -21.69 -0.36
N ASP A 157 -0.92 -22.77 0.28
CA ASP A 157 -0.07 -23.90 0.66
C ASP A 157 0.48 -24.66 -0.55
N ASP A 158 1.68 -25.25 -0.38
CA ASP A 158 2.08 -26.36 -1.25
C ASP A 158 1.07 -27.52 -1.09
N PRO A 159 0.61 -28.17 -2.18
CA PRO A 159 -0.40 -29.21 -2.10
C PRO A 159 -0.05 -30.38 -1.16
N ALA A 160 1.24 -30.76 -1.08
CA ALA A 160 1.67 -31.83 -0.19
C ALA A 160 1.72 -31.36 1.28
N GLU A 161 2.14 -30.12 1.53
CA GLU A 161 2.04 -29.51 2.86
C GLU A 161 0.57 -29.41 3.32
N HIS A 162 -0.33 -28.99 2.42
CA HIS A 162 -1.76 -28.88 2.71
C HIS A 162 -2.38 -30.23 3.09
N GLU A 163 -2.08 -31.29 2.33
CA GLU A 163 -2.57 -32.63 2.65
C GLU A 163 -2.03 -33.14 4.00
N ALA A 164 -0.74 -32.90 4.27
CA ALA A 164 -0.12 -33.26 5.55
C ALA A 164 -0.75 -32.50 6.71
N TRP A 165 -0.99 -31.20 6.54
CA TRP A 165 -1.62 -30.34 7.52
C TRP A 165 -3.05 -30.77 7.83
N ALA A 166 -3.85 -31.08 6.79
CA ALA A 166 -5.21 -31.59 6.97
C ALA A 166 -5.24 -32.91 7.77
N LYS A 167 -4.28 -33.81 7.55
CA LYS A 167 -4.13 -35.06 8.33
C LYS A 167 -3.76 -34.77 9.78
N GLU A 168 -2.85 -33.82 10.03
CA GLU A 168 -2.46 -33.40 11.37
C GLU A 168 -3.66 -32.82 12.14
N LEU A 169 -4.44 -31.95 11.51
CA LEU A 169 -5.66 -31.39 12.08
C LEU A 169 -6.68 -32.48 12.45
N ALA A 170 -6.91 -33.43 11.54
CA ALA A 170 -7.81 -34.55 11.80
C ALA A 170 -7.31 -35.43 12.95
N ALA A 171 -6.00 -35.69 13.05
CA ALA A 171 -5.40 -36.45 14.14
C ALA A 171 -5.54 -35.74 15.50
N LYS A 172 -5.62 -34.40 15.51
CA LYS A 172 -5.95 -33.59 16.69
C LYS A 172 -7.45 -33.56 17.03
N GLY A 173 -8.29 -34.25 16.25
CA GLY A 173 -9.74 -34.24 16.41
C GLY A 173 -10.41 -32.94 15.94
N LEU A 174 -9.72 -32.14 15.13
CA LEU A 174 -10.24 -30.89 14.57
C LEU A 174 -10.85 -31.14 13.18
N ASN A 175 -11.77 -30.26 12.76
CA ASN A 175 -12.28 -30.26 11.39
C ASN A 175 -11.23 -29.62 10.47
N PRO A 176 -10.64 -30.34 9.49
CA PRO A 176 -9.60 -29.77 8.64
C PRO A 176 -10.05 -28.55 7.82
N ARG A 177 -11.35 -28.40 7.55
CA ARG A 177 -11.90 -27.26 6.81
C ARG A 177 -12.15 -26.02 7.68
N ALA A 178 -12.24 -26.20 8.99
CA ALA A 178 -12.49 -25.14 9.96
C ALA A 178 -11.86 -25.49 11.31
N PRO A 179 -10.52 -25.50 11.40
CA PRO A 179 -9.81 -26.02 12.57
C PRO A 179 -9.72 -25.01 13.73
N TRP A 180 -10.07 -23.74 13.50
CA TRP A 180 -10.04 -22.70 14.54
C TRP A 180 -10.96 -23.07 15.71
N THR A 181 -10.45 -22.87 16.93
CA THR A 181 -11.20 -23.14 18.16
C THR A 181 -11.35 -21.90 19.05
N LYS A 182 -10.46 -20.93 18.90
CA LYS A 182 -10.39 -19.68 19.67
C LYS A 182 -9.53 -18.64 18.93
N GLN A 183 -9.31 -17.50 19.59
CA GLN A 183 -8.30 -16.52 19.15
C GLN A 183 -6.92 -17.08 19.51
N THR A 184 -5.89 -16.70 18.74
CA THR A 184 -4.51 -17.02 19.11
C THR A 184 -4.16 -16.48 20.51
N GLU A 185 -3.46 -17.31 21.29
CA GLU A 185 -2.99 -16.97 22.64
C GLU A 185 -1.86 -15.92 22.61
N LEU A 186 -1.36 -15.56 21.43
CA LEU A 186 -0.35 -14.51 21.25
C LEU A 186 -0.91 -13.10 21.46
N LEU A 187 -2.23 -12.95 21.48
CA LEU A 187 -2.93 -11.68 21.73
C LEU A 187 -3.53 -11.68 23.15
N ASP A 188 -3.06 -10.77 23.99
CA ASP A 188 -3.53 -10.69 25.38
C ASP A 188 -4.93 -10.10 25.44
N ILE A 189 -5.89 -10.89 25.95
CA ILE A 189 -7.26 -10.46 26.23
C ILE A 189 -7.37 -10.07 27.71
N HIS A 190 -7.66 -8.81 27.98
CA HIS A 190 -7.80 -8.29 29.33
C HIS A 190 -9.26 -8.37 29.79
N LYS A 191 -9.48 -8.43 31.11
CA LYS A 191 -10.82 -8.47 31.73
C LYS A 191 -11.74 -7.31 31.32
N ASN A 192 -11.15 -6.16 30.98
CA ASN A 192 -11.86 -4.96 30.57
C ASN A 192 -12.04 -4.89 29.05
N ASP A 193 -11.48 -5.79 28.26
CA ASP A 193 -11.72 -5.80 26.82
C ASP A 193 -13.13 -6.32 26.52
N VAL A 194 -13.55 -6.21 25.27
CA VAL A 194 -14.86 -6.68 24.78
C VAL A 194 -14.62 -7.92 23.94
N ILE A 195 -15.50 -8.93 24.04
CA ILE A 195 -15.44 -10.11 23.16
C ILE A 195 -16.82 -10.36 22.54
N SER A 196 -16.91 -10.25 21.22
CA SER A 196 -18.11 -10.55 20.44
C SER A 196 -17.77 -10.67 18.97
N ASP A 197 -18.46 -11.54 18.24
CA ASP A 197 -18.49 -11.57 16.77
C ASP A 197 -19.82 -11.03 16.21
N SER A 198 -20.68 -10.48 17.06
CA SER A 198 -21.97 -9.89 16.69
C SER A 198 -21.81 -8.40 16.41
N GLY A 199 -22.13 -7.98 15.18
CA GLY A 199 -22.13 -6.57 14.80
C GLY A 199 -23.08 -5.73 15.66
N VAL A 200 -24.21 -6.29 16.10
CA VAL A 200 -25.15 -5.60 17.00
C VAL A 200 -24.53 -5.30 18.36
N GLU A 201 -23.90 -6.30 18.98
CA GLU A 201 -23.31 -6.13 20.31
C GLU A 201 -22.09 -5.21 20.26
N ILE A 202 -21.24 -5.36 19.23
CA ILE A 202 -20.08 -4.48 19.02
C ILE A 202 -20.55 -3.04 18.82
N TRP A 203 -21.56 -2.80 17.97
CA TRP A 203 -22.11 -1.45 17.77
C TRP A 203 -22.68 -0.86 19.06
N ASN A 204 -23.47 -1.63 19.80
CA ASN A 204 -24.04 -1.20 21.09
C ASN A 204 -22.95 -0.79 22.08
N VAL A 205 -21.88 -1.58 22.20
CA VAL A 205 -20.74 -1.22 23.06
C VAL A 205 -20.09 0.07 22.59
N MET A 206 -19.79 0.19 21.29
CA MET A 206 -19.15 1.40 20.75
C MET A 206 -19.98 2.66 21.02
N GLU A 207 -21.29 2.60 20.84
CA GLU A 207 -22.18 3.73 21.14
C GLU A 207 -22.25 4.04 22.64
N ALA A 208 -22.33 3.01 23.50
CA ALA A 208 -22.37 3.19 24.95
C ALA A 208 -21.07 3.80 25.51
N GLU A 209 -19.93 3.51 24.88
CA GLU A 209 -18.61 4.00 25.27
C GLU A 209 -18.22 5.31 24.56
N GLY A 210 -19.09 5.85 23.68
CA GLY A 210 -18.82 7.10 22.96
C GLY A 210 -17.72 6.98 21.90
N ILE A 211 -17.54 5.80 21.31
CA ILE A 211 -16.52 5.54 20.29
C ILE A 211 -16.88 6.21 18.96
N LYS A 212 -15.98 7.07 18.49
CA LYS A 212 -16.05 7.79 17.22
C LYS A 212 -15.14 7.18 16.16
N ASN A 213 -13.94 6.76 16.57
CA ASN A 213 -12.91 6.27 15.68
C ASN A 213 -12.72 4.76 15.85
N VAL A 214 -12.49 4.04 14.76
CA VAL A 214 -12.30 2.59 14.78
C VAL A 214 -11.06 2.22 13.96
N ILE A 215 -10.14 1.50 14.57
CA ILE A 215 -9.01 0.87 13.89
C ILE A 215 -9.33 -0.62 13.78
N LEU A 216 -9.46 -1.13 12.56
CA LEU A 216 -9.61 -2.56 12.32
C LEU A 216 -8.24 -3.19 12.03
N VAL A 217 -7.96 -4.30 12.71
CA VAL A 217 -6.79 -5.16 12.51
C VAL A 217 -7.26 -6.61 12.41
N GLY A 218 -6.43 -7.52 11.89
CA GLY A 218 -6.74 -8.95 11.87
C GLY A 218 -6.84 -9.53 10.47
N VAL A 219 -7.50 -10.68 10.32
CA VAL A 219 -7.46 -11.47 9.09
C VAL A 219 -8.83 -12.06 8.76
N HIS A 220 -9.15 -12.42 7.52
CA HIS A 220 -8.44 -12.09 6.29
C HIS A 220 -9.08 -10.86 5.63
N THR A 221 -8.25 -9.96 5.10
CA THR A 221 -8.59 -8.61 4.62
C THR A 221 -9.73 -8.64 3.59
N ASN A 222 -9.57 -9.51 2.59
CA ASN A 222 -10.50 -9.72 1.47
C ASN A 222 -11.80 -10.45 1.84
N MET A 223 -11.93 -10.91 3.08
CA MET A 223 -13.07 -11.68 3.56
C MET A 223 -13.62 -11.06 4.84
N CYS A 224 -13.12 -11.48 6.00
CA CYS A 224 -13.74 -11.19 7.29
C CYS A 224 -13.59 -9.72 7.69
N VAL A 225 -12.40 -9.15 7.48
CA VAL A 225 -12.10 -7.74 7.79
C VAL A 225 -13.01 -6.80 6.98
N LEU A 226 -13.23 -7.08 5.70
CA LEU A 226 -14.17 -6.33 4.87
C LEU A 226 -15.64 -6.61 5.21
N GLY A 227 -16.00 -7.88 5.29
CA GLY A 227 -17.39 -8.34 5.13
C GLY A 227 -18.11 -8.79 6.39
N ARG A 228 -17.43 -9.00 7.52
CA ARG A 228 -18.13 -9.35 8.77
C ARG A 228 -19.15 -8.27 9.16
N PRO A 229 -20.15 -8.60 9.99
CA PRO A 229 -21.12 -7.63 10.51
C PRO A 229 -20.48 -6.40 11.21
N PHE A 230 -19.26 -6.56 11.72
CA PHE A 230 -18.43 -5.50 12.33
C PHE A 230 -17.24 -5.06 11.45
N GLY A 231 -17.19 -5.52 10.19
CA GLY A 231 -16.10 -5.25 9.24
C GLY A 231 -16.17 -3.85 8.62
N LEU A 232 -15.13 -3.50 7.87
CA LEU A 232 -14.93 -2.15 7.29
C LEU A 232 -16.15 -1.64 6.53
N ARG A 233 -16.76 -2.48 5.68
CA ARG A 233 -17.91 -2.10 4.87
C ARG A 233 -19.09 -1.65 5.72
N ARG A 234 -19.40 -2.39 6.78
CA ARG A 234 -20.51 -2.06 7.70
C ARG A 234 -20.19 -0.80 8.50
N LEU A 235 -18.96 -0.65 8.98
CA LEU A 235 -18.56 0.51 9.76
C LEU A 235 -18.56 1.79 8.91
N ALA A 236 -17.93 1.74 7.73
CA ALA A 236 -17.85 2.88 6.81
C ALA A 236 -19.22 3.30 6.28
N ALA A 237 -20.03 2.35 5.78
CA ALA A 237 -21.36 2.65 5.24
C ALA A 237 -22.34 3.23 6.28
N ASN A 238 -22.05 3.04 7.57
CA ASN A 238 -22.86 3.58 8.67
C ASN A 238 -22.18 4.74 9.41
N GLY A 239 -21.19 5.38 8.78
CA GLY A 239 -20.66 6.68 9.22
C GLY A 239 -19.64 6.63 10.36
N LYS A 240 -19.05 5.47 10.68
CA LYS A 240 -17.91 5.43 11.61
C LYS A 240 -16.65 5.96 10.91
N ASN A 241 -15.83 6.73 11.64
CA ASN A 241 -14.48 7.09 11.20
C ASN A 241 -13.59 5.85 11.36
N VAL A 242 -13.66 4.96 10.38
CA VAL A 242 -12.97 3.66 10.40
C VAL A 242 -11.73 3.71 9.52
N VAL A 243 -10.66 3.07 9.99
CA VAL A 243 -9.45 2.81 9.21
C VAL A 243 -9.03 1.35 9.33
N LEU A 244 -8.40 0.83 8.28
CA LEU A 244 -7.63 -0.41 8.34
C LEU A 244 -6.19 -0.08 8.76
N CYS A 245 -5.62 -0.82 9.72
CA CYS A 245 -4.18 -0.81 9.93
C CYS A 245 -3.51 -1.73 8.92
N ARG A 246 -3.02 -1.18 7.81
CA ARG A 246 -2.69 -1.93 6.58
C ARG A 246 -1.48 -2.86 6.71
N ASP A 247 -0.64 -2.67 7.72
CA ASP A 247 0.48 -3.56 8.05
C ASP A 247 0.15 -4.55 9.19
N LEU A 248 -1.08 -4.52 9.73
CA LEU A 248 -1.59 -5.48 10.73
C LEU A 248 -2.74 -6.32 10.18
N THR A 249 -2.59 -6.77 8.94
CA THR A 249 -3.59 -7.58 8.21
C THR A 249 -2.93 -8.59 7.28
N ASP A 250 -3.70 -9.55 6.79
CA ASP A 250 -3.31 -10.56 5.81
C ASP A 250 -4.51 -10.95 4.94
N THR A 251 -4.32 -11.52 3.75
CA THR A 251 -5.39 -11.86 2.79
C THR A 251 -5.40 -13.36 2.52
N MET A 252 -6.54 -13.95 2.17
CA MET A 252 -6.56 -15.28 1.55
C MET A 252 -6.45 -15.11 0.03
N TYR A 253 -5.28 -15.43 -0.54
CA TYR A 253 -5.05 -15.32 -1.97
C TYR A 253 -4.06 -16.39 -2.45
N ASN A 254 -4.49 -17.16 -3.44
CA ASN A 254 -3.68 -18.15 -4.14
C ASN A 254 -2.93 -17.47 -5.31
N PRO A 255 -1.58 -17.41 -5.31
CA PRO A 255 -0.79 -16.84 -6.41
C PRO A 255 -1.01 -17.49 -7.78
N ALA A 256 -1.61 -18.69 -7.85
CA ALA A 256 -1.99 -19.35 -9.09
C ALA A 256 -3.31 -18.81 -9.69
N MET A 257 -4.05 -17.98 -8.96
CA MET A 257 -5.28 -17.34 -9.39
C MET A 257 -5.01 -15.91 -9.87
N LYS A 258 -5.91 -15.36 -10.71
CA LYS A 258 -5.75 -13.98 -11.22
C LYS A 258 -5.60 -12.98 -10.06
N PRO A 259 -4.69 -11.99 -10.16
CA PRO A 259 -3.92 -11.59 -11.36
C PRO A 259 -2.55 -12.27 -11.51
N TYR A 260 -2.32 -13.43 -10.89
CA TYR A 260 -1.07 -14.20 -10.96
C TYR A 260 0.14 -13.47 -10.36
N VAL A 261 -0.07 -12.80 -9.23
CA VAL A 261 0.96 -12.05 -8.51
C VAL A 261 1.38 -12.77 -7.24
N SER A 262 2.41 -12.27 -6.54
CA SER A 262 2.76 -12.83 -5.24
C SER A 262 1.60 -12.69 -4.24
N HIS A 263 1.61 -13.52 -3.19
CA HIS A 263 0.65 -13.42 -2.11
C HIS A 263 0.60 -11.99 -1.51
N PHE A 264 1.76 -11.41 -1.23
CA PHE A 264 1.88 -10.08 -0.65
C PHE A 264 1.36 -8.99 -1.59
N THR A 265 1.60 -9.12 -2.91
CA THR A 265 1.00 -8.21 -3.90
C THR A 265 -0.52 -8.34 -3.92
N GLY A 266 -1.08 -9.54 -3.77
CA GLY A 266 -2.52 -9.72 -3.62
C GLY A 266 -3.08 -9.00 -2.39
N THR A 267 -2.31 -8.94 -1.29
CA THR A 267 -2.66 -8.15 -0.11
C THR A 267 -2.59 -6.65 -0.40
N ASP A 268 -1.53 -6.17 -1.05
CA ASP A 268 -1.39 -4.76 -1.46
C ASP A 268 -2.58 -4.30 -2.30
N LEU A 269 -3.01 -5.12 -3.27
CA LEU A 269 -4.14 -4.84 -4.16
C LEU A 269 -5.48 -4.73 -3.41
N ILE A 270 -5.71 -5.55 -2.38
CA ILE A 270 -6.91 -5.46 -1.55
C ILE A 270 -6.87 -4.20 -0.66
N ILE A 271 -5.69 -3.85 -0.14
CA ILE A 271 -5.50 -2.60 0.61
C ILE A 271 -5.81 -1.40 -0.29
N GLU A 272 -5.31 -1.37 -1.53
CA GLU A 272 -5.64 -0.31 -2.47
C GLU A 272 -7.14 -0.24 -2.78
N HIS A 273 -7.81 -1.38 -2.96
CA HIS A 273 -9.26 -1.42 -3.16
C HIS A 273 -10.01 -0.79 -1.98
N ILE A 274 -9.57 -1.07 -0.75
CA ILE A 274 -10.11 -0.47 0.47
C ILE A 274 -9.90 1.05 0.47
N GLU A 275 -8.69 1.51 0.13
CA GLU A 275 -8.36 2.93 0.10
C GLU A 275 -9.10 3.72 -0.97
N LYS A 276 -9.46 3.07 -2.09
CA LYS A 276 -10.24 3.67 -3.18
C LYS A 276 -11.71 3.80 -2.79
N TRP A 277 -12.28 2.75 -2.18
CA TRP A 277 -13.73 2.58 -2.18
C TRP A 277 -14.38 2.40 -0.82
N VAL A 278 -13.63 2.05 0.22
CA VAL A 278 -14.22 1.65 1.52
C VAL A 278 -13.87 2.65 2.60
N CYS A 279 -12.58 2.80 2.92
CA CYS A 279 -12.13 3.70 3.97
C CYS A 279 -10.62 3.97 3.86
N PRO A 280 -10.10 5.02 4.52
CA PRO A 280 -8.67 5.24 4.62
C PRO A 280 -7.95 4.15 5.43
N THR A 281 -6.61 4.15 5.35
CA THR A 281 -5.73 3.23 6.08
C THR A 281 -4.69 3.99 6.91
N ILE A 282 -4.13 3.31 7.91
CA ILE A 282 -2.97 3.76 8.72
C ILE A 282 -1.95 2.62 8.83
N THR A 283 -0.78 2.89 9.42
CA THR A 283 0.22 1.86 9.76
C THR A 283 0.50 1.79 11.26
N SER A 284 1.00 0.65 11.72
CA SER A 284 1.21 0.35 13.14
C SER A 284 2.25 1.22 13.82
N ASP A 285 3.22 1.75 13.07
CA ASP A 285 4.24 2.68 13.56
C ASP A 285 3.65 4.03 13.99
N GLN A 286 2.49 4.44 13.50
CA GLN A 286 1.85 5.68 13.96
C GLN A 286 1.47 5.62 15.45
N LEU A 287 1.21 4.40 16.00
CA LEU A 287 0.98 4.21 17.44
C LEU A 287 2.23 3.69 18.15
N LEU A 288 3.11 2.95 17.46
CA LEU A 288 4.22 2.24 18.08
C LEU A 288 5.59 2.92 17.94
N GLY A 289 5.69 3.91 17.05
CA GLY A 289 6.95 4.41 16.52
C GLY A 289 7.72 3.38 15.69
N GLY A 290 8.85 3.83 15.14
CA GLY A 290 9.76 2.99 14.35
C GLY A 290 9.23 2.71 12.95
N GLU A 291 9.36 1.47 12.50
CA GLU A 291 8.97 1.03 11.16
C GLU A 291 7.64 0.28 11.17
N SER A 292 6.94 0.29 10.03
CA SER A 292 5.77 -0.54 9.79
C SER A 292 6.15 -2.03 9.80
N PHE A 293 5.16 -2.89 10.04
CA PHE A 293 5.39 -4.34 10.01
C PHE A 293 5.56 -4.84 8.56
N GLN A 294 6.50 -5.75 8.39
CA GLN A 294 6.72 -6.47 7.15
C GLN A 294 6.94 -7.96 7.46
N PHE A 295 6.24 -8.82 6.73
CA PHE A 295 6.46 -10.27 6.83
C PHE A 295 7.90 -10.62 6.45
N LYS A 296 8.51 -11.52 7.21
CA LYS A 296 9.87 -12.01 6.99
C LYS A 296 10.03 -12.57 5.58
N ASN A 297 9.00 -13.21 5.04
CA ASN A 297 9.04 -13.80 3.70
C ASN A 297 8.68 -12.81 2.58
N ASP A 298 8.23 -11.59 2.91
CA ASP A 298 8.12 -10.53 1.91
C ASP A 298 9.51 -9.90 1.70
N LYS A 299 10.21 -10.37 0.66
CA LYS A 299 11.55 -9.92 0.27
C LYS A 299 11.55 -9.08 -1.00
N ARG A 300 10.37 -8.68 -1.46
CA ARG A 300 10.22 -7.93 -2.70
C ARG A 300 10.90 -6.57 -2.57
N PRO A 301 11.83 -6.21 -3.46
CA PRO A 301 12.33 -4.84 -3.53
C PRO A 301 11.20 -3.88 -3.89
N HIS A 302 11.27 -2.64 -3.40
CA HIS A 302 10.26 -1.62 -3.68
C HIS A 302 10.60 -0.82 -4.94
N VAL A 303 9.74 -0.91 -5.97
CA VAL A 303 9.83 -0.10 -7.18
C VAL A 303 8.82 1.04 -7.09
N VAL A 304 9.30 2.28 -7.10
CA VAL A 304 8.44 3.46 -7.24
C VAL A 304 8.46 3.94 -8.68
N VAL A 305 7.27 4.09 -9.26
CA VAL A 305 7.07 4.54 -10.63
C VAL A 305 6.48 5.95 -10.61
N LEU A 306 7.26 6.94 -11.05
CA LEU A 306 6.77 8.31 -11.21
C LEU A 306 6.24 8.50 -12.63
N VAL A 307 4.95 8.75 -12.77
CA VAL A 307 4.28 8.88 -14.06
C VAL A 307 3.64 10.25 -14.21
N ALA A 308 4.29 11.13 -14.95
CA ALA A 308 3.80 12.48 -15.26
C ALA A 308 4.13 12.89 -16.69
N GLU A 309 4.13 11.93 -17.60
CA GLU A 309 4.13 12.14 -19.04
C GLU A 309 2.82 11.64 -19.65
N ARG A 310 2.41 12.23 -20.76
CA ARG A 310 1.15 11.91 -21.46
C ARG A 310 1.32 11.70 -22.96
N GLU A 311 2.51 11.97 -23.48
CA GLU A 311 2.78 11.97 -24.92
C GLU A 311 2.85 10.52 -25.45
N TYR A 312 3.30 9.60 -24.60
CA TYR A 312 3.52 8.19 -24.93
C TYR A 312 2.57 7.24 -24.22
N VAL A 313 1.59 7.79 -23.48
CA VAL A 313 0.52 7.07 -22.76
C VAL A 313 1.06 6.09 -21.71
N THR A 314 2.22 6.39 -21.12
CA THR A 314 2.81 5.53 -20.08
C THR A 314 2.00 5.50 -18.79
N ASN A 315 1.08 6.45 -18.61
CA ASN A 315 0.07 6.42 -17.55
C ASN A 315 -0.90 5.23 -17.66
N GLU A 316 -0.98 4.56 -18.80
CA GLU A 316 -1.78 3.34 -18.98
C GLU A 316 -0.88 2.10 -19.14
N THR A 317 0.21 2.21 -19.90
CA THR A 317 1.06 1.05 -20.19
C THR A 317 1.92 0.62 -18.99
N LEU A 318 2.41 1.55 -18.16
CA LEU A 318 3.23 1.20 -17.00
C LEU A 318 2.44 0.51 -15.88
N PRO A 319 1.21 0.93 -15.52
CA PRO A 319 0.38 0.16 -14.58
C PRO A 319 0.12 -1.27 -15.04
N LYS A 320 -0.22 -1.46 -16.31
CA LYS A 320 -0.41 -2.80 -16.89
C LYS A 320 0.88 -3.62 -16.82
N PHE A 321 1.99 -3.03 -17.28
CA PHE A 321 3.31 -3.67 -17.23
C PHE A 321 3.70 -4.08 -15.81
N ALA A 322 3.49 -3.21 -14.83
CA ALA A 322 3.81 -3.48 -13.44
C ALA A 322 3.02 -4.67 -12.89
N LEU A 323 1.71 -4.71 -13.13
CA LEU A 323 0.87 -5.81 -12.68
C LEU A 323 1.29 -7.14 -13.32
N GLU A 324 1.49 -7.14 -14.65
CA GLU A 324 1.76 -8.35 -15.43
C GLU A 324 3.20 -8.89 -15.26
N HIS A 325 4.18 -8.02 -15.01
CA HIS A 325 5.60 -8.38 -15.05
C HIS A 325 6.37 -8.11 -13.75
N LEU A 326 5.89 -7.26 -12.85
CA LEU A 326 6.56 -6.95 -11.60
C LEU A 326 5.86 -7.53 -10.37
N GLY A 327 4.54 -7.75 -10.42
CA GLY A 327 3.74 -8.14 -9.25
C GLY A 327 4.14 -9.45 -8.57
N LYS A 328 4.98 -10.29 -9.16
CA LYS A 328 5.54 -11.48 -8.49
C LYS A 328 6.78 -11.18 -7.65
N ASP A 329 7.62 -10.27 -8.12
CA ASP A 329 8.99 -10.09 -7.64
C ASP A 329 9.18 -8.79 -6.84
N TYR A 330 8.28 -7.81 -7.04
CA TYR A 330 8.42 -6.45 -6.55
C TYR A 330 7.17 -5.97 -5.81
N LYS A 331 7.39 -5.15 -4.78
CA LYS A 331 6.38 -4.21 -4.27
C LYS A 331 6.40 -3.04 -5.23
N VAL A 332 5.25 -2.61 -5.75
CA VAL A 332 5.19 -1.51 -6.73
C VAL A 332 4.27 -0.42 -6.22
N THR A 333 4.77 0.81 -6.19
CA THR A 333 3.95 2.01 -5.98
C THR A 333 3.99 2.86 -7.25
N ILE A 334 2.83 3.15 -7.83
CA ILE A 334 2.71 4.01 -9.01
C ILE A 334 2.09 5.33 -8.58
N LEU A 335 2.77 6.43 -8.89
CA LEU A 335 2.32 7.78 -8.58
C LEU A 335 2.09 8.55 -9.88
N HIS A 336 0.91 9.16 -9.98
CA HIS A 336 0.48 9.92 -11.14
C HIS A 336 0.45 11.41 -10.83
N CYS A 337 0.64 12.24 -11.86
CA CYS A 337 0.14 13.62 -11.80
C CYS A 337 -1.36 13.68 -12.16
N ASP A 338 -1.98 14.80 -11.83
CA ASP A 338 -3.35 15.13 -12.26
C ASP A 338 -3.52 15.08 -13.78
N GLU A 339 -4.77 15.09 -14.26
CA GLU A 339 -5.10 15.20 -15.69
C GLU A 339 -4.85 16.60 -16.27
N GLU A 340 -4.78 16.71 -17.60
CA GLU A 340 -4.53 17.99 -18.26
C GLU A 340 -5.63 19.01 -17.96
N GLY A 341 -5.24 20.18 -17.45
CA GLY A 341 -6.17 21.24 -17.13
C GLY A 341 -7.13 20.94 -15.97
N LYS A 342 -6.96 19.80 -15.26
CA LYS A 342 -7.84 19.39 -14.14
C LYS A 342 -7.20 19.48 -12.76
N GLY A 343 -5.92 19.83 -12.69
CA GLY A 343 -5.18 19.95 -11.43
C GLY A 343 -3.77 20.48 -11.61
N GLU A 344 -2.92 20.26 -10.62
CA GLU A 344 -1.59 20.83 -10.58
C GLU A 344 -0.61 19.96 -11.37
N ARG A 345 -0.29 20.38 -12.60
CA ARG A 345 0.56 19.59 -13.51
C ARG A 345 1.92 19.19 -12.90
N ASN A 346 2.41 19.99 -11.97
CA ASN A 346 3.71 19.87 -11.31
C ASN A 346 3.67 19.02 -10.05
N ASP A 347 2.49 18.56 -9.65
CA ASP A 347 2.28 17.74 -8.47
C ASP A 347 2.27 16.25 -8.85
N ILE A 348 2.94 15.44 -8.04
CA ILE A 348 2.88 13.97 -8.09
C ILE A 348 2.70 13.52 -6.64
N PRO A 349 1.46 13.52 -6.12
CA PRO A 349 1.21 13.35 -4.70
C PRO A 349 1.80 12.04 -4.14
N GLY A 350 2.41 12.15 -2.96
CA GLY A 350 3.01 11.01 -2.25
C GLY A 350 4.43 10.65 -2.70
N THR A 351 5.06 11.46 -3.55
CA THR A 351 6.44 11.22 -4.02
C THR A 351 7.42 11.15 -2.86
N ALA A 352 7.43 12.14 -1.96
CA ALA A 352 8.33 12.15 -0.82
C ALA A 352 8.20 10.89 0.05
N THR A 353 6.96 10.50 0.36
CA THR A 353 6.66 9.31 1.18
C THR A 353 7.13 8.02 0.51
N ALA A 354 6.82 7.81 -0.78
CA ALA A 354 7.13 6.55 -1.45
C ALA A 354 8.61 6.43 -1.82
N VAL A 355 9.27 7.53 -2.19
CA VAL A 355 10.68 7.50 -2.61
C VAL A 355 11.61 7.22 -1.43
N ALA A 356 11.22 7.60 -0.20
CA ALA A 356 12.01 7.38 1.01
C ALA A 356 12.31 5.89 1.26
N ASP A 357 11.38 4.97 0.97
CA ASP A 357 11.53 3.51 1.17
C ASP A 357 11.79 2.74 -0.15
N ALA A 358 11.97 3.42 -1.28
CA ALA A 358 12.14 2.77 -2.59
C ALA A 358 13.49 2.04 -2.70
N ASP A 359 13.56 0.91 -3.38
CA ASP A 359 14.82 0.27 -3.81
C ASP A 359 15.20 0.62 -5.25
N LEU A 360 14.21 1.00 -6.07
CA LEU A 360 14.38 1.45 -7.46
C LEU A 360 13.39 2.58 -7.79
N LEU A 361 13.86 3.60 -8.49
CA LEU A 361 13.03 4.65 -9.06
C LEU A 361 12.90 4.48 -10.58
N LEU A 362 11.67 4.27 -11.06
CA LEU A 362 11.34 4.28 -12.48
C LEU A 362 10.69 5.63 -12.85
N VAL A 363 11.37 6.40 -13.70
CA VAL A 363 10.97 7.76 -14.08
C VAL A 363 10.33 7.75 -15.46
N SER A 364 9.06 8.15 -15.53
CA SER A 364 8.31 8.47 -16.75
C SER A 364 7.64 9.84 -16.60
N VAL A 365 8.47 10.88 -16.56
CA VAL A 365 8.07 12.25 -16.25
C VAL A 365 8.50 13.15 -17.38
N ARG A 366 7.66 14.14 -17.73
CA ARG A 366 7.96 15.12 -18.78
C ARG A 366 7.87 16.54 -18.26
N ARG A 367 9.00 17.24 -18.15
CA ARG A 367 9.07 18.69 -17.91
C ARG A 367 8.23 19.18 -16.74
N ARG A 368 8.45 18.60 -15.57
CA ARG A 368 7.81 18.98 -14.31
C ARG A 368 8.81 19.68 -13.41
N ALA A 369 8.37 20.76 -12.77
CA ALA A 369 9.04 21.27 -11.59
C ALA A 369 8.27 20.71 -10.41
N LEU A 370 8.82 19.75 -9.66
CA LEU A 370 8.10 19.18 -8.51
C LEU A 370 8.14 20.15 -7.33
N LYS A 371 7.17 20.02 -6.42
CA LYS A 371 7.21 20.73 -5.13
C LYS A 371 8.53 20.40 -4.41
N GLU A 372 9.09 21.37 -3.70
CA GLU A 372 10.42 21.26 -3.08
C GLU A 372 10.59 19.98 -2.24
N GLU A 373 9.60 19.62 -1.42
CA GLU A 373 9.64 18.41 -0.58
C GLU A 373 9.75 17.12 -1.42
N ASP A 374 8.87 16.96 -2.41
CA ASP A 374 8.86 15.80 -3.31
C ASP A 374 10.15 15.75 -4.15
N PHE A 375 10.62 16.92 -4.60
CA PHE A 375 11.84 16.99 -5.39
C PHE A 375 13.08 16.64 -4.57
N GLN A 376 13.15 17.13 -3.32
CA GLN A 376 14.25 16.82 -2.42
C GLN A 376 14.35 15.32 -2.15
N ALA A 377 13.21 14.63 -1.96
CA ALA A 377 13.22 13.17 -1.81
C ALA A 377 13.79 12.43 -3.03
N VAL A 378 13.48 12.88 -4.25
CA VAL A 378 14.08 12.35 -5.48
C VAL A 378 15.59 12.63 -5.52
N GLN A 379 16.02 13.83 -5.14
CA GLN A 379 17.44 14.17 -5.08
C GLN A 379 18.19 13.31 -4.06
N ASP A 380 17.68 13.20 -2.85
CA ASP A 380 18.29 12.41 -1.76
C ASP A 380 18.42 10.94 -2.15
N TYR A 381 17.38 10.37 -2.77
CA TYR A 381 17.40 9.00 -3.28
C TYR A 381 18.55 8.78 -4.28
N ILE A 382 18.68 9.67 -5.26
CA ILE A 382 19.70 9.56 -6.31
C ILE A 382 21.10 9.81 -5.76
N GLN A 383 21.24 10.81 -4.87
CA GLN A 383 22.51 11.16 -4.23
C GLN A 383 23.00 10.07 -3.27
N ALA A 384 22.09 9.25 -2.73
CA ALA A 384 22.44 8.04 -1.98
C ALA A 384 22.99 6.90 -2.86
N GLY A 385 23.13 7.11 -4.18
CA GLY A 385 23.68 6.13 -5.11
C GLY A 385 22.71 4.98 -5.44
N LYS A 386 21.41 5.19 -5.25
CA LYS A 386 20.38 4.17 -5.51
C LYS A 386 20.04 4.10 -7.00
N PRO A 387 19.57 2.94 -7.50
CA PRO A 387 19.38 2.73 -8.93
C PRO A 387 18.20 3.51 -9.51
N VAL A 388 18.33 3.96 -10.75
CA VAL A 388 17.27 4.70 -11.47
C VAL A 388 17.09 4.12 -12.87
N VAL A 389 15.83 3.95 -13.29
CA VAL A 389 15.44 3.53 -14.63
C VAL A 389 14.63 4.66 -15.26
N GLY A 390 14.97 5.06 -16.48
CA GLY A 390 14.30 6.13 -17.22
C GLY A 390 13.70 5.62 -18.52
N ILE A 391 12.49 6.06 -18.83
CA ILE A 391 11.78 5.73 -20.07
C ILE A 391 11.31 7.01 -20.77
N ARG A 392 11.41 7.03 -22.11
CA ARG A 392 10.92 8.15 -22.94
C ARG A 392 11.40 9.51 -22.43
N THR A 393 10.48 10.30 -21.92
CA THR A 393 10.68 11.71 -21.54
C THR A 393 11.50 11.90 -20.27
N ALA A 394 11.92 10.80 -19.62
CA ALA A 394 12.78 10.81 -18.44
C ALA A 394 14.11 11.60 -18.63
N ASN A 395 14.62 11.71 -19.86
CA ASN A 395 15.79 12.52 -20.18
C ASN A 395 15.53 14.04 -20.11
N HIS A 396 14.28 14.47 -19.95
CA HIS A 396 13.94 15.86 -19.68
C HIS A 396 12.79 15.94 -18.66
N ALA A 397 12.83 15.04 -17.67
CA ALA A 397 11.83 14.93 -16.61
C ALA A 397 11.68 16.23 -15.82
N PHE A 398 12.80 16.78 -15.35
CA PHE A 398 12.82 17.90 -14.42
C PHE A 398 13.42 19.16 -15.02
N SER A 399 13.35 19.33 -16.35
CA SER A 399 13.73 20.57 -17.02
C SER A 399 12.50 21.23 -17.65
N LEU A 400 12.38 22.54 -17.48
CA LEU A 400 11.29 23.33 -18.06
C LEU A 400 11.66 23.94 -19.42
N ARG A 401 12.83 23.61 -19.99
CA ARG A 401 13.33 24.18 -21.25
C ARG A 401 13.31 25.71 -21.24
N GLY A 402 13.90 26.29 -20.20
CA GLY A 402 14.06 27.74 -20.06
C GLY A 402 12.82 28.51 -19.61
N ALA A 403 11.69 27.83 -19.33
CA ALA A 403 10.58 28.47 -18.64
C ALA A 403 10.90 28.68 -17.15
N GLU A 404 10.26 29.67 -16.55
CA GLU A 404 10.44 30.03 -15.14
C GLU A 404 9.99 28.91 -14.21
N THR A 405 10.77 28.66 -13.16
CA THR A 405 10.41 27.70 -12.12
C THR A 405 9.36 28.33 -11.20
N PRO A 406 8.18 27.72 -11.02
CA PRO A 406 7.17 28.25 -10.12
C PRO A 406 7.68 28.35 -8.67
N GLU A 407 7.16 29.29 -7.89
CA GLU A 407 7.48 29.43 -6.46
C GLU A 407 7.18 28.13 -5.70
N GLY A 408 8.07 27.74 -4.78
CA GLY A 408 7.95 26.50 -4.00
C GLY A 408 8.18 25.20 -4.79
N HIS A 409 8.72 25.29 -6.01
CA HIS A 409 9.05 24.14 -6.85
C HIS A 409 10.54 24.14 -7.23
N SER A 410 11.04 22.97 -7.60
CA SER A 410 12.42 22.76 -8.00
C SER A 410 12.53 21.98 -9.31
N VAL A 411 13.63 22.24 -10.01
CA VAL A 411 14.00 21.65 -11.30
C VAL A 411 15.44 21.15 -11.25
N TRP A 412 15.83 20.30 -12.20
CA TRP A 412 17.21 19.86 -12.40
C TRP A 412 17.49 19.81 -13.90
N ASP A 413 17.88 20.94 -14.46
CA ASP A 413 18.10 21.07 -15.90
C ASP A 413 19.20 20.14 -16.41
N ALA A 414 20.21 19.85 -15.59
CA ALA A 414 21.30 18.92 -15.90
C ALA A 414 20.96 17.44 -15.67
N PHE A 415 19.71 17.10 -15.35
CA PHE A 415 19.31 15.72 -14.97
C PHE A 415 19.71 14.68 -16.03
N ASP A 416 19.55 14.99 -17.32
CA ASP A 416 19.94 14.09 -18.40
C ASP A 416 21.42 13.71 -18.36
N ALA A 417 22.26 14.74 -18.36
CA ALA A 417 23.71 14.60 -18.39
C ALA A 417 24.23 13.95 -17.10
N GLU A 418 23.66 14.28 -15.94
CA GLU A 418 24.17 13.80 -14.66
C GLU A 418 23.70 12.39 -14.29
N ILE A 419 22.51 11.99 -14.72
CA ILE A 419 21.91 10.70 -14.36
C ILE A 419 22.06 9.69 -15.50
N TRP A 420 21.59 10.05 -16.68
CA TRP A 420 21.62 9.15 -17.84
C TRP A 420 22.95 9.23 -18.58
N GLY A 421 23.69 10.32 -18.46
CA GLY A 421 24.83 10.60 -19.36
C GLY A 421 24.37 10.95 -20.77
N GLY A 422 23.13 11.43 -20.94
CA GLY A 422 22.57 11.82 -22.22
C GLY A 422 22.77 13.31 -22.55
N SER A 423 22.46 13.69 -23.78
CA SER A 423 22.42 15.08 -24.24
C SER A 423 21.23 15.36 -25.15
N TYR A 424 20.01 15.14 -24.63
CA TYR A 424 18.77 15.33 -25.38
C TYR A 424 18.60 16.77 -25.88
N THR A 425 18.38 16.93 -27.19
CA THR A 425 18.16 18.25 -27.83
C THR A 425 16.89 18.32 -28.69
N GLY A 426 16.16 17.22 -28.85
CA GLY A 426 14.96 17.16 -29.68
C GLY A 426 14.73 15.78 -30.26
N HIS A 427 13.98 15.71 -31.36
CA HIS A 427 13.65 14.47 -32.04
C HIS A 427 13.37 14.69 -33.53
N HIS A 428 13.50 13.64 -34.34
CA HIS A 428 13.33 13.70 -35.80
C HIS A 428 11.87 13.61 -36.29
N GLY A 429 10.94 14.18 -35.51
CA GLY A 429 9.50 14.12 -35.76
C GLY A 429 8.82 12.84 -35.23
N ALA A 430 7.49 12.78 -35.33
CA ALA A 430 6.67 11.64 -34.92
C ALA A 430 6.20 10.81 -36.12
N GLY A 431 5.74 9.57 -35.88
CA GLY A 431 5.12 8.72 -36.89
C GLY A 431 6.07 8.08 -37.92
N LYS A 432 7.38 8.10 -37.67
CA LYS A 432 8.38 7.41 -38.50
C LYS A 432 8.82 6.13 -37.79
N ASP A 433 8.83 5.02 -38.50
CA ASP A 433 9.32 3.74 -37.97
C ASP A 433 10.82 3.81 -37.69
N VAL A 434 11.21 3.46 -36.46
CA VAL A 434 12.60 3.42 -36.03
C VAL A 434 13.10 1.98 -36.13
N ALA A 435 14.10 1.75 -36.99
CA ALA A 435 14.78 0.47 -37.04
C ALA A 435 15.74 0.35 -35.85
N ILE A 436 15.58 -0.70 -35.06
CA ILE A 436 16.36 -0.96 -33.84
C ILE A 436 17.51 -1.90 -34.18
N LYS A 437 18.72 -1.60 -33.67
CA LYS A 437 19.87 -2.48 -33.76
C LYS A 437 20.54 -2.65 -32.40
N GLN A 438 20.97 -3.86 -32.10
CA GLN A 438 21.86 -4.13 -30.98
C GLN A 438 23.27 -3.67 -31.34
N VAL A 439 23.89 -2.90 -30.44
CA VAL A 439 25.24 -2.36 -30.62
C VAL A 439 26.23 -2.88 -29.58
N ALA A 440 25.74 -3.49 -28.50
CA ALA A 440 26.57 -4.17 -27.50
C ALA A 440 25.80 -5.34 -26.86
N ASP A 441 26.53 -6.36 -26.41
CA ASP A 441 25.97 -7.42 -25.57
C ASP A 441 25.75 -6.91 -24.15
N HIS A 442 24.56 -7.15 -23.60
CA HIS A 442 24.25 -6.77 -22.22
C HIS A 442 23.16 -7.67 -21.62
N PRO A 443 23.20 -7.99 -20.30
CA PRO A 443 22.17 -8.80 -19.65
C PRO A 443 20.74 -8.30 -19.84
N ILE A 444 20.57 -6.98 -20.01
CA ILE A 444 19.27 -6.34 -20.27
C ILE A 444 18.62 -6.85 -21.57
N LEU A 445 19.42 -7.24 -22.57
CA LEU A 445 18.93 -7.72 -23.86
C LEU A 445 18.61 -9.23 -23.87
N LYS A 446 18.80 -9.94 -22.75
CA LYS A 446 18.55 -11.38 -22.69
C LYS A 446 17.08 -11.70 -23.00
N GLY A 447 16.85 -12.48 -24.05
CA GLY A 447 15.51 -12.86 -24.49
C GLY A 447 14.76 -11.79 -25.29
N VAL A 448 15.37 -10.63 -25.53
CA VAL A 448 14.82 -9.60 -26.42
C VAL A 448 15.18 -9.97 -27.86
N ASP A 449 14.20 -10.33 -28.68
CA ASP A 449 14.40 -10.50 -30.12
C ASP A 449 14.46 -9.13 -30.82
N VAL A 450 15.65 -8.53 -30.81
CA VAL A 450 15.90 -7.19 -31.37
C VAL A 450 15.59 -7.13 -32.87
N GLY A 451 15.79 -8.22 -33.61
CA GLY A 451 15.60 -8.26 -35.06
C GLY A 451 14.15 -8.06 -35.50
N SER A 452 13.19 -8.40 -34.63
CA SER A 452 11.76 -8.18 -34.85
C SER A 452 11.18 -6.99 -34.09
N PHE A 453 11.97 -6.34 -33.23
CA PHE A 453 11.51 -5.23 -32.41
C PHE A 453 11.43 -3.93 -33.23
N LYS A 454 10.23 -3.37 -33.36
CA LYS A 454 9.99 -2.12 -34.10
C LYS A 454 9.83 -0.95 -33.13
N GLY A 455 10.63 0.09 -33.32
CA GLY A 455 10.44 1.36 -32.61
C GLY A 455 9.31 2.15 -33.27
N THR A 456 8.29 2.49 -32.49
CA THR A 456 7.06 3.16 -32.96
C THR A 456 6.94 4.60 -32.49
N GLY A 457 7.72 5.02 -31.51
CA GLY A 457 7.80 6.44 -31.12
C GLY A 457 8.98 7.18 -31.76
N SER A 458 9.04 8.48 -31.53
CA SER A 458 10.05 9.37 -32.12
C SER A 458 11.48 8.96 -31.79
N LEU A 459 12.38 9.07 -32.78
CA LEU A 459 13.83 8.97 -32.60
C LEU A 459 14.35 10.28 -32.00
N TYR A 460 14.91 10.20 -30.79
CA TYR A 460 15.46 11.34 -30.07
C TYR A 460 16.89 11.65 -30.50
N ILE A 461 17.22 12.94 -30.55
CA ILE A 461 18.58 13.43 -30.82
C ILE A 461 19.31 13.50 -29.48
N VAL A 462 20.24 12.58 -29.26
CA VAL A 462 20.91 12.39 -27.96
C VAL A 462 22.43 12.27 -28.07
N ASN A 463 22.99 12.14 -29.29
CA ASN A 463 24.43 12.16 -29.47
C ASN A 463 25.04 13.56 -29.18
N PRO A 464 26.25 13.61 -28.59
CA PRO A 464 26.98 12.47 -28.02
C PRO A 464 26.47 12.10 -26.62
N ILE A 465 26.43 10.80 -26.30
CA ILE A 465 26.30 10.36 -24.90
C ILE A 465 27.67 10.43 -24.19
N ALA A 466 27.66 10.58 -22.86
CA ALA A 466 28.87 10.69 -22.04
C ALA A 466 29.74 9.42 -22.10
N ASP A 467 31.04 9.56 -21.91
CA ASP A 467 32.00 8.43 -21.87
C ASP A 467 31.70 7.42 -20.75
N SER A 468 30.97 7.83 -19.71
CA SER A 468 30.51 6.94 -18.63
C SER A 468 29.31 6.08 -19.02
N ALA A 469 28.63 6.42 -20.12
CA ALA A 469 27.46 5.73 -20.63
C ALA A 469 27.84 4.71 -21.71
N THR A 470 27.13 3.58 -21.75
CA THR A 470 27.34 2.52 -22.72
C THR A 470 26.03 2.21 -23.45
N ALA A 471 25.97 2.59 -24.73
CA ALA A 471 24.85 2.24 -25.61
C ALA A 471 24.77 0.73 -25.83
N ILE A 472 23.55 0.19 -25.71
CA ILE A 472 23.26 -1.22 -25.96
C ILE A 472 22.31 -1.41 -27.15
N LEU A 473 21.45 -0.43 -27.43
CA LEU A 473 20.62 -0.35 -28.63
C LEU A 473 20.80 1.01 -29.32
N SER A 474 20.75 1.00 -30.66
CA SER A 474 20.68 2.20 -31.51
C SER A 474 19.43 2.18 -32.38
N GLY A 475 18.89 3.36 -32.66
CA GLY A 475 17.78 3.58 -33.57
C GLY A 475 18.22 4.31 -34.83
N THR A 476 17.64 3.96 -35.97
CA THR A 476 17.86 4.64 -37.25
C THR A 476 16.54 4.90 -37.97
N ILE A 477 16.44 6.07 -38.58
CA ILE A 477 15.44 6.37 -39.60
C ILE A 477 16.16 6.86 -40.86
N ASP A 478 15.57 6.59 -42.03
CA ASP A 478 16.21 6.93 -43.30
C ASP A 478 16.50 8.43 -43.42
N GLY A 479 17.71 8.77 -43.86
CA GLY A 479 18.19 10.14 -44.03
C GLY A 479 18.64 10.88 -42.77
N GLU A 480 18.54 10.29 -41.58
CA GLU A 480 18.92 10.93 -40.31
C GLU A 480 20.11 10.23 -39.64
N PRO A 481 20.83 10.89 -38.72
CA PRO A 481 21.87 10.25 -37.92
C PRO A 481 21.36 9.06 -37.08
N THR A 482 22.21 8.07 -36.88
CA THR A 482 21.97 6.97 -35.93
C THR A 482 22.09 7.47 -34.50
N GLU A 483 21.09 7.20 -33.67
CA GLU A 483 21.05 7.67 -32.28
C GLU A 483 21.02 6.48 -31.30
N PRO A 484 21.72 6.54 -30.16
CA PRO A 484 21.48 5.63 -29.04
C PRO A 484 20.02 5.71 -28.58
N ILE A 485 19.38 4.56 -28.37
CA ILE A 485 17.98 4.50 -27.90
C ILE A 485 17.82 3.69 -26.62
N ALA A 486 18.84 2.93 -26.22
CA ALA A 486 18.91 2.37 -24.87
C ALA A 486 20.38 2.27 -24.45
N TRP A 487 20.68 2.69 -23.23
CA TRP A 487 22.03 2.68 -22.68
C TRP A 487 22.03 2.56 -21.17
N THR A 488 23.17 2.15 -20.63
CA THR A 488 23.44 2.13 -19.19
C THR A 488 24.42 3.23 -18.83
N ASN A 489 24.39 3.68 -17.58
CA ASN A 489 25.35 4.61 -17.02
C ASN A 489 25.62 4.25 -15.55
N LYS A 490 26.75 4.71 -15.02
CA LYS A 490 26.98 4.79 -13.58
C LYS A 490 26.89 6.26 -13.19
N THR A 491 25.89 6.61 -12.37
CA THR A 491 25.71 8.00 -11.94
C THR A 491 26.96 8.48 -11.20
N LYS A 492 27.18 9.80 -11.18
CA LYS A 492 28.30 10.38 -10.39
C LYS A 492 28.24 10.04 -8.89
N PHE A 493 27.07 9.61 -8.40
CA PHE A 493 26.82 9.16 -7.04
C PHE A 493 27.01 7.64 -6.84
N GLY A 494 27.35 6.91 -7.89
CA GLY A 494 27.69 5.49 -7.85
C GLY A 494 26.55 4.52 -8.18
N GLY A 495 25.32 5.01 -8.38
CA GLY A 495 24.15 4.19 -8.69
C GLY A 495 24.11 3.68 -10.13
N LYS A 496 23.46 2.54 -10.34
CA LYS A 496 23.16 2.00 -11.68
C LYS A 496 22.04 2.82 -12.32
N ALA A 497 22.27 3.31 -13.53
CA ALA A 497 21.26 3.99 -14.32
C ALA A 497 21.04 3.25 -15.64
N PHE A 498 19.77 3.07 -16.04
CA PHE A 498 19.40 2.64 -17.37
C PHE A 498 18.41 3.64 -17.95
N TYR A 499 18.64 4.06 -19.18
CA TYR A 499 17.69 4.88 -19.93
C TYR A 499 17.34 4.21 -21.25
N THR A 500 16.06 4.31 -21.63
CA THR A 500 15.61 3.99 -22.99
C THR A 500 14.68 5.07 -23.52
N SER A 501 14.87 5.47 -24.78
CA SER A 501 13.94 6.32 -25.50
C SER A 501 12.78 5.53 -26.10
N LEU A 502 12.72 4.21 -25.91
CA LEU A 502 11.54 3.37 -26.16
C LEU A 502 10.53 3.52 -25.02
N GLY A 503 9.31 3.02 -25.19
CA GLY A 503 8.19 3.14 -24.25
C GLY A 503 6.93 3.78 -24.82
N HIS A 504 6.80 3.85 -26.15
CA HIS A 504 5.53 4.26 -26.78
C HIS A 504 4.51 3.13 -26.68
N VAL A 505 3.22 3.45 -26.70
CA VAL A 505 2.14 2.45 -26.60
C VAL A 505 2.32 1.29 -27.59
N GLY A 506 2.66 1.57 -28.85
CA GLY A 506 2.91 0.54 -29.87
C GLY A 506 4.18 -0.30 -29.65
N GLU A 507 5.10 0.13 -28.79
CA GLU A 507 6.22 -0.71 -28.33
C GLU A 507 5.78 -1.60 -27.16
N PHE A 508 4.90 -1.13 -26.27
CA PHE A 508 4.32 -1.97 -25.20
C PHE A 508 3.36 -3.05 -25.73
N GLU A 509 2.86 -2.91 -26.95
CA GLU A 509 2.16 -3.99 -27.67
C GLU A 509 3.09 -5.15 -28.10
N GLN A 510 4.40 -4.94 -28.05
CA GLN A 510 5.41 -5.92 -28.43
C GLN A 510 6.06 -6.52 -27.16
N PRO A 511 6.17 -7.86 -27.04
CA PRO A 511 6.72 -8.51 -25.84
C PRO A 511 8.16 -8.07 -25.52
N GLN A 512 8.93 -7.66 -26.54
CA GLN A 512 10.30 -7.16 -26.43
C GLN A 512 10.40 -5.96 -25.47
N MET A 513 9.41 -5.06 -25.45
CA MET A 513 9.44 -3.89 -24.58
C MET A 513 9.31 -4.28 -23.11
N SER A 514 8.37 -5.17 -22.79
CA SER A 514 8.20 -5.68 -21.42
C SER A 514 9.42 -6.48 -20.96
N ILE A 515 10.00 -7.32 -21.83
CA ILE A 515 11.22 -8.07 -21.50
C ILE A 515 12.39 -7.11 -21.25
N LEU A 516 12.60 -6.12 -22.12
CA LEU A 516 13.65 -5.13 -21.98
C LEU A 516 13.52 -4.36 -20.65
N LEU A 517 12.33 -3.85 -20.34
CA LEU A 517 12.09 -3.04 -19.15
C LEU A 517 12.20 -3.88 -17.87
N LYS A 518 11.66 -5.11 -17.85
CA LYS A 518 11.81 -6.03 -16.72
C LYS A 518 13.29 -6.35 -16.47
N ASN A 519 14.03 -6.70 -17.52
CA ASN A 519 15.46 -7.01 -17.39
C ASN A 519 16.27 -5.78 -16.94
N ALA A 520 15.89 -4.56 -17.35
CA ALA A 520 16.52 -3.34 -16.90
C ALA A 520 16.29 -3.10 -15.39
N ILE A 521 15.07 -3.31 -14.92
CA ILE A 521 14.73 -3.25 -13.48
C ILE A 521 15.53 -4.30 -12.72
N ASP A 522 15.51 -5.57 -13.17
CA ASP A 522 16.25 -6.67 -12.53
C ASP A 522 17.77 -6.40 -12.47
N TRP A 523 18.35 -5.89 -13.56
CA TRP A 523 19.75 -5.50 -13.61
C TRP A 523 20.07 -4.35 -12.65
N ALA A 524 19.18 -3.36 -12.56
CA ALA A 524 19.38 -2.18 -11.73
C ALA A 524 19.30 -2.50 -10.23
N VAL A 525 18.38 -3.38 -9.80
CA VAL A 525 18.28 -3.81 -8.39
C VAL A 525 19.29 -4.88 -7.99
N SER A 526 19.89 -5.59 -8.96
CA SER A 526 20.90 -6.61 -8.67
C SER A 526 22.10 -5.99 -7.92
N LYS A 527 22.60 -6.71 -6.91
CA LYS A 527 23.77 -6.28 -6.11
C LYS A 527 25.08 -6.50 -6.85
#